data_AF-A0A7C5PGU6-F1
#
_entry.id   AF-A0A7C5PGU6-F1
#
_cell.length_a   1.000
_cell.length_b   1.000
_cell.length_c   1.000
_cell.angle_alpha   90.00
_cell.angle_beta   90.00
_cell.angle_gamma   90.00
#
_symmetry.space_group_name_H-M   'P 1'
#
loop_
_entity.id
_entity.type
_entity.pdbx_description
1 polymer ?
#
loop_
_entity_poly.entity_id
_entity_poly.type
_entity_poly.pdbx_seq_one_letter_code
_entity_poly.pdbx_strand_id
1 'polypeptide(L)' 'SSALSGEDSLLSIVQMPPGGPVATVAINGAKNAGILAAQILAVADHALAQRVREYKQGLEAMVLGKVADWERNGPSAP' A
#
# COMPACT_ATOMS: atom_id res chain seq x y z
N SER A 1 20.11 -8.39 11.14
CA SER A 1 18.77 -7.96 11.60
C SER A 1 17.61 -8.76 10.98
N SER A 2 17.74 -10.08 10.80
CA SER A 2 16.68 -10.95 10.22
C SER A 2 15.99 -11.85 11.26
N ALA A 3 16.37 -11.75 12.54
CA ALA A 3 15.94 -12.69 13.56
C ALA A 3 14.44 -12.58 13.92
N LEU A 4 13.82 -11.41 13.67
CA LEU A 4 12.43 -11.11 14.05
C LEU A 4 11.57 -10.66 12.86
N SER A 5 11.94 -11.05 11.62
CA SER A 5 11.15 -10.75 10.41
C SER A 5 10.75 -9.27 10.22
N GLY A 6 11.52 -8.32 10.77
CA GLY A 6 11.27 -6.88 10.69
C GLY A 6 10.36 -6.31 11.78
N GLU A 7 9.94 -7.10 12.77
CA GLU A 7 9.15 -6.64 13.92
C GLU A 7 9.91 -5.64 14.80
N ASP A 8 11.22 -5.87 14.99
CA ASP A 8 12.13 -4.94 15.67
C ASP A 8 12.17 -3.56 14.98
N SER A 9 12.20 -3.59 13.66
CA SER A 9 12.19 -2.40 12.81
C SER A 9 10.83 -1.71 12.87
N LEU A 10 9.72 -2.45 12.89
CA LEU A 10 8.38 -1.87 13.03
C LEU A 10 8.21 -1.20 14.40
N LEU A 11 8.54 -1.90 15.49
CA LEU A 11 8.35 -1.41 16.85
C LEU A 11 9.23 -0.19 17.14
N SER A 12 10.46 -0.14 16.61
CA SER A 12 11.32 1.04 16.76
C SER A 12 10.81 2.28 16.01
N ILE A 13 9.97 2.11 14.98
CA ILE A 13 9.42 3.22 14.18
C ILE A 13 8.03 3.65 14.67
N VAL A 14 7.15 2.70 15.01
CA VAL A 14 5.73 3.01 15.34
C VAL A 14 5.55 3.52 16.77
N GLN A 15 6.46 3.19 17.69
CA GLN A 15 6.35 3.51 19.12
C GLN A 15 6.78 4.94 19.44
N MET A 16 6.20 5.92 18.74
CA MET A 16 6.52 7.33 18.97
C MET A 16 5.82 7.89 20.22
N PRO A 17 6.51 8.72 21.03
CA PRO A 17 5.90 9.38 22.18
C PRO A 17 4.91 10.47 21.74
N PRO A 18 4.02 10.92 22.65
CA PRO A 18 3.10 12.03 22.36
C PRO A 18 3.84 13.28 21.85
N GLY A 19 3.33 13.87 20.76
CA GLY A 19 3.87 15.10 20.16
C GLY A 19 4.70 14.91 18.89
N GLY A 20 5.15 13.70 18.56
CA GLY A 20 5.88 13.39 17.33
C GLY A 20 5.22 12.28 16.51
N PRO A 21 4.20 12.57 15.68
CA PRO A 21 3.50 11.54 14.92
C PRO A 21 4.35 11.00 13.76
N VAL A 22 4.27 9.69 13.51
CA VAL A 22 4.88 9.01 12.36
C VAL A 22 3.83 8.17 11.64
N ALA A 23 3.78 8.29 10.31
CA ALA A 23 2.90 7.48 9.48
C ALA A 23 3.62 6.17 9.07
N THR A 24 3.43 5.12 9.87
CA THR A 24 4.05 3.81 9.63
C THR A 24 3.23 2.97 8.65
N VAL A 25 3.90 2.29 7.72
CA VAL A 25 3.29 1.34 6.78
C VAL A 25 3.80 -0.10 7.05
N ALA A 26 3.29 -1.08 6.31
CA ALA A 26 3.69 -2.49 6.46
C ALA A 26 5.21 -2.70 6.35
N ILE A 27 5.73 -3.73 7.02
CA ILE A 27 7.13 -4.19 6.87
C ILE A 27 7.38 -4.50 5.39
N ASN A 28 8.53 -4.06 4.86
CA ASN A 28 8.86 -4.10 3.44
C ASN A 28 7.82 -3.41 2.52
N GLY A 29 6.98 -2.53 3.08
CA GLY A 29 5.88 -1.85 2.40
C GLY A 29 6.28 -0.58 1.65
N ALA A 30 7.46 -0.53 1.04
CA ALA A 30 7.98 0.67 0.36
C ALA A 30 7.02 1.22 -0.70
N LYS A 31 6.33 0.32 -1.44
CA LYS A 31 5.28 0.70 -2.39
C LYS A 31 4.12 1.43 -1.72
N ASN A 32 3.69 0.96 -0.55
CA ASN A 32 2.61 1.59 0.21
C ASN A 32 3.05 2.94 0.79
N ALA A 33 4.31 3.07 1.21
CA ALA A 33 4.87 4.36 1.62
C ALA A 33 4.83 5.39 0.48
N GLY A 34 5.24 5.00 -0.74
CA GLY A 34 5.16 5.88 -1.91
C GLY A 34 3.73 6.28 -2.27
N ILE A 35 2.78 5.34 -2.19
CA ILE A 35 1.35 5.62 -2.43
C ILE A 35 0.76 6.55 -1.35
N LEU A 36 1.19 6.41 -0.10
CA LEU A 36 0.78 7.30 0.99
C LEU A 36 1.35 8.71 0.78
N ALA A 37 2.63 8.83 0.43
CA ALA A 37 3.25 10.11 0.09
C ALA A 37 2.55 10.79 -1.09
N ALA A 38 2.25 10.05 -2.16
CA ALA A 38 1.51 10.56 -3.30
C ALA A 38 0.09 11.04 -2.91
N GLN A 39 -0.58 10.36 -1.99
CA GLN A 39 -1.89 10.79 -1.46
C GLN A 39 -1.80 12.07 -0.63
N ILE A 40 -0.72 12.25 0.15
CA ILE A 40 -0.48 13.51 0.90
C ILE A 40 -0.25 14.66 -0.08
N LEU A 41 0.61 14.48 -1.09
CA LEU A 41 0.91 15.50 -2.09
C LEU A 41 -0.31 15.83 -2.97
N ALA A 42 -1.14 14.83 -3.28
CA ALA A 42 -2.36 15.00 -4.07
C ALA A 42 -3.40 15.92 -3.43
N VAL A 43 -3.30 16.21 -2.12
CA VAL A 43 -4.16 17.22 -1.47
C VAL A 43 -3.98 18.60 -2.09
N ALA A 44 -2.76 18.93 -2.53
CA ALA A 44 -2.43 20.22 -3.13
C ALA A 44 -2.28 20.16 -4.66
N ASP A 45 -2.22 18.97 -5.26
CA ASP A 45 -2.04 18.77 -6.71
C ASP A 45 -3.20 17.95 -7.31
N HIS A 46 -4.10 18.63 -8.02
CA HIS A 46 -5.25 18.02 -8.68
C HIS A 46 -4.89 17.00 -9.77
N ALA A 47 -3.80 17.23 -10.50
CA ALA A 47 -3.37 16.33 -11.56
C ALA A 47 -2.75 15.05 -10.96
N LEU A 48 -2.03 15.17 -9.85
CA LEU A 48 -1.57 14.01 -9.09
C LEU A 48 -2.73 13.26 -8.44
N ALA A 49 -3.73 13.97 -7.90
CA ALA A 49 -4.93 13.35 -7.35
C ALA A 49 -5.67 12.49 -8.39
N GLN A 50 -5.74 12.95 -9.63
CA GLN A 50 -6.33 12.18 -10.72
C GLN A 50 -5.53 10.91 -11.02
N ARG A 51 -4.19 11.00 -11.10
CA ARG A 51 -3.32 9.83 -11.30
C ARG A 51 -3.46 8.80 -10.18
N VAL A 52 -3.58 9.25 -8.92
CA VAL A 52 -3.81 8.35 -7.77
C VAL A 52 -5.17 7.65 -7.87
N ARG A 53 -6.22 8.34 -8.34
CA ARG A 53 -7.53 7.74 -8.58
C ARG A 53 -7.47 6.67 -9.68
N GLU A 54 -6.87 7.00 -10.81
CA GLU A 54 -6.69 6.07 -11.93
C GLU A 54 -5.91 4.83 -11.51
N TYR A 55 -4.84 5.01 -10.73
CA TYR A 55 -4.09 3.89 -10.17
C TYR A 55 -4.97 2.98 -9.30
N LYS A 56 -5.83 3.54 -8.41
CA LYS A 56 -6.75 2.75 -7.58
C LYS A 56 -7.79 2.01 -8.43
N GLN A 57 -8.35 2.66 -9.46
CA GLN A 57 -9.29 2.03 -10.39
C GLN A 57 -8.63 0.89 -11.19
N GLY A 58 -7.36 1.06 -11.58
CA GLY A 58 -6.59 0.00 -12.24
C GLY A 58 -6.40 -1.24 -11.36
N LEU A 59 -6.22 -1.06 -10.05
CA LEU A 59 -6.15 -2.19 -9.10
C LEU A 59 -7.49 -2.93 -9.00
N GLU A 60 -8.60 -2.20 -8.94
CA GLU A 60 -9.95 -2.78 -8.94
C GLU A 60 -10.19 -3.60 -10.21
N ALA A 61 -9.89 -3.02 -11.38
CA ALA A 61 -10.02 -3.69 -12.66
C ALA A 61 -9.15 -4.97 -12.75
N MET A 62 -7.93 -4.94 -12.21
CA MET A 62 -7.05 -6.11 -12.14
C MET A 62 -7.68 -7.24 -11.31
N VAL A 63 -8.23 -6.91 -10.13
CA VAL A 63 -8.87 -7.89 -9.25
C VAL A 63 -10.10 -8.49 -9.92
N LEU A 64 -10.96 -7.65 -10.51
CA LEU A 64 -12.15 -8.12 -11.24
C LEU A 64 -11.79 -9.00 -12.44
N GLY A 65 -10.72 -8.65 -13.18
CA GLY A 65 -10.21 -9.50 -14.25
C GLY A 65 -9.78 -10.88 -13.75
N LYS A 66 -9.04 -10.92 -12.64
CA LYS A 66 -8.61 -12.18 -12.01
C LYS A 66 -9.78 -13.01 -11.49
N VAL A 67 -10.81 -12.37 -10.95
CA VAL A 67 -12.06 -13.06 -10.54
C VAL A 67 -12.76 -13.67 -11.75
N ALA A 68 -12.91 -12.93 -12.85
CA ALA A 68 -13.53 -13.45 -14.06
C ALA A 68 -12.72 -14.61 -14.69
N ASP A 69 -11.39 -14.56 -14.61
CA ASP A 69 -10.51 -15.66 -15.00
C ASP A 69 -10.72 -16.89 -14.10
N TRP A 70 -10.84 -16.69 -12.80
CA TRP A 70 -11.11 -17.74 -11.82
C TRP A 70 -12.47 -18.42 -12.05
N GLU A 71 -13.51 -17.64 -12.32
CA GLU A 71 -14.85 -18.17 -12.62
C GLU A 71 -14.86 -19.02 -13.90
N ARG A 72 -14.03 -18.67 -14.88
CA ARG A 72 -13.91 -19.44 -16.14
C ARG A 72 -13.06 -20.69 -16.02
N ASN A 73 -11.91 -20.59 -15.35
CA ASN A 73 -10.86 -21.60 -15.42
C ASN A 73 -10.69 -22.41 -14.12
N GLY A 74 -11.47 -22.08 -13.08
CA GLY A 74 -11.26 -22.59 -11.72
C GLY A 74 -10.06 -21.91 -11.04
N PRO A 75 -9.82 -22.22 -9.75
CA PRO A 75 -8.70 -21.63 -9.04
C PRO A 75 -7.38 -22.08 -9.67
N SER A 76 -6.55 -21.10 -10.07
CA SER A 76 -5.13 -21.36 -10.36
C SER A 76 -4.48 -21.91 -9.09
N ALA A 77 -3.94 -23.13 -9.16
CA ALA A 77 -3.28 -23.83 -8.04
C ALA A 77 -2.29 -22.93 -7.27
N PRO A 78 -2.09 -23.18 -5.95
CA PRO A 78 -1.30 -22.30 -5.07
C PRO A 78 0.15 -22.10 -5.52
#